data_AF-F6Q5W6-F1
#
_entry.id   AF-F6Q5W6-F1
#
_cell.length_a   1.000
_cell.length_b   1.000
_cell.length_c   1.000
_cell.angle_alpha   90.00
_cell.angle_beta   90.00
_cell.angle_gamma   90.00
#
_symmetry.space_group_name_H-M   'P 1'
#
loop_
_entity.id
_entity.type
_entity.pdbx_description
1 polymer ?
#
loop_
_entity_poly.entity_id
_entity_poly.type
_entity_poly.pdbx_seq_one_letter_code
_entity_poly.pdbx_strand_id
1 'polypeptide(L)'
;MASVSSATFLGHGARSLLQFLRLVGQLKRVPRTGWVYRNVQRPESVSDHMYRMAVMAMVIKDDRLNKDREAMKQITQLLPEDLRKELYELWEEYETQSSAEAKFVKQLDQCEMILQASEYEDLEHKPGSLQDFYDSTAGKFNHPEIVQLVSELEAERNANIAAAASEPHS
;
A
#
# COMPACT_ATOMS: atom_id res chain seq x y z
N MET A 1 3.13 -60.10 8.35
CA MET A 1 3.47 -58.70 8.68
C MET A 1 3.70 -57.97 7.37
N ALA A 2 2.72 -57.20 6.92
CA ALA A 2 2.86 -56.37 5.73
C ALA A 2 3.35 -54.98 6.17
N SER A 3 4.50 -54.58 5.66
CA SER A 3 5.06 -53.23 5.83
C SER A 3 4.18 -52.23 5.09
N VAL A 4 3.53 -51.32 5.83
CA VAL A 4 2.80 -50.20 5.26
C VAL A 4 3.84 -49.23 4.68
N SER A 5 3.91 -49.20 3.35
CA SER A 5 4.76 -48.30 2.59
C SER A 5 4.38 -46.85 2.90
N SER A 6 5.39 -46.04 3.23
CA SER A 6 5.24 -44.59 3.45
C SER A 6 4.55 -43.96 2.25
N ALA A 7 3.37 -43.39 2.51
CA ALA A 7 2.70 -42.52 1.57
C ALA A 7 3.64 -41.37 1.22
N THR A 8 3.93 -41.26 -0.07
CA THR A 8 4.77 -40.27 -0.74
C THR A 8 4.35 -38.84 -0.39
N PHE A 9 5.11 -38.20 0.50
CA PHE A 9 5.00 -36.77 0.85
C PHE A 9 5.72 -35.85 -0.16
N LEU A 10 5.47 -36.02 -1.47
CA LEU A 10 6.09 -35.22 -2.54
C LEU A 10 5.02 -34.43 -3.31
N GLY A 11 4.52 -33.34 -2.72
CA GLY A 11 3.48 -32.48 -3.32
C GLY A 11 3.74 -30.97 -3.30
N HIS A 12 4.87 -30.49 -2.75
CA HIS A 12 5.04 -29.09 -2.34
C HIS A 12 5.89 -28.20 -3.28
N GLY A 13 6.40 -28.69 -4.41
CA GLY A 13 7.39 -27.96 -5.22
C GLY A 13 6.84 -26.80 -6.06
N ALA A 14 6.29 -27.09 -7.25
CA ALA A 14 5.96 -26.05 -8.24
C ALA A 14 4.45 -25.73 -8.35
N ARG A 15 3.56 -26.68 -8.02
CA ARG A 15 2.12 -26.52 -8.19
C ARG A 15 1.51 -25.56 -7.18
N SER A 16 1.85 -25.75 -5.90
CA SER A 16 1.45 -24.86 -4.80
C SER A 16 2.01 -23.46 -5.01
N LEU A 17 3.24 -23.39 -5.53
CA LEU A 17 3.89 -22.15 -5.86
C LEU A 17 3.17 -21.35 -6.93
N LEU A 18 2.84 -22.03 -8.04
CA LEU A 18 2.06 -21.43 -9.12
C LEU A 18 0.66 -21.00 -8.64
N GLN A 19 0.06 -21.75 -7.71
CA GLN A 19 -1.22 -21.38 -7.11
C GLN A 19 -1.09 -20.13 -6.24
N PHE A 20 -0.05 -20.03 -5.41
CA PHE A 20 0.26 -18.84 -4.64
C PHE A 20 0.46 -17.61 -5.55
N LEU A 21 1.28 -17.73 -6.60
CA LEU A 21 1.50 -16.66 -7.57
C LEU A 21 0.20 -16.23 -8.27
N ARG A 22 -0.72 -17.18 -8.55
CA ARG A 22 -2.05 -16.85 -9.08
C ARG A 22 -2.91 -16.09 -8.07
N LEU A 23 -2.84 -16.42 -6.78
CA LEU A 23 -3.56 -15.71 -5.71
C LEU A 23 -3.02 -14.28 -5.55
N VAL A 24 -1.70 -14.10 -5.47
CA VAL A 24 -1.08 -12.75 -5.47
C VAL A 24 -1.48 -11.98 -6.72
N GLY A 25 -1.48 -12.63 -7.88
CA GLY A 25 -1.93 -12.03 -9.14
C GLY A 25 -3.42 -11.63 -9.18
N GLN A 26 -4.23 -12.02 -8.20
CA GLN A 26 -5.60 -11.50 -8.05
C GLN A 26 -5.61 -10.04 -7.60
N LEU A 27 -4.60 -9.58 -6.85
CA LEU A 27 -4.51 -8.20 -6.36
C LEU A 27 -4.52 -7.16 -7.49
N LYS A 28 -3.99 -7.53 -8.66
CA LYS A 28 -4.03 -6.72 -9.91
C LYS A 28 -5.43 -6.45 -10.45
N ARG A 29 -6.43 -7.19 -9.97
CA ARG A 29 -7.83 -7.11 -10.39
C ARG A 29 -8.76 -6.69 -9.25
N VAL A 30 -8.21 -6.37 -8.09
CA VAL A 30 -8.97 -5.84 -6.95
C VAL A 30 -8.82 -4.32 -6.97
N PRO A 31 -9.82 -3.56 -7.42
CA PRO A 31 -9.76 -2.11 -7.37
C PRO A 31 -9.83 -1.64 -5.91
N ARG A 32 -9.10 -0.55 -5.60
CA ARG A 32 -9.14 0.07 -4.27
C ARG A 32 -10.53 0.63 -4.01
N THR A 33 -11.20 0.07 -3.01
CA THR A 33 -12.65 0.27 -2.77
C THR A 33 -13.03 1.72 -2.48
N GLY A 34 -12.16 2.50 -1.83
CA GLY A 34 -12.38 3.92 -1.57
C GLY A 34 -12.66 4.70 -2.86
N TRP A 35 -11.83 4.51 -3.89
CA TRP A 35 -11.98 5.15 -5.19
C TRP A 35 -13.25 4.70 -5.93
N VAL A 36 -13.56 3.40 -5.86
CA VAL A 36 -14.81 2.84 -6.42
C VAL A 36 -16.04 3.53 -5.81
N TYR A 37 -16.07 3.71 -4.48
CA TYR A 37 -17.16 4.38 -3.79
C TYR A 37 -17.24 5.90 -4.01
N ARG A 38 -16.24 6.48 -4.66
CA ARG A 38 -16.26 7.88 -5.14
C ARG A 38 -16.44 8.00 -6.65
N ASN A 39 -16.73 6.89 -7.33
CA ASN A 39 -16.95 6.83 -8.77
C ASN A 39 -15.74 7.26 -9.62
N VAL A 40 -14.53 7.16 -9.06
CA VAL A 40 -13.28 7.39 -9.80
C VAL A 40 -13.23 6.47 -11.01
N GLN A 41 -12.91 7.03 -12.18
CA GLN A 41 -12.85 6.24 -13.41
C GLN A 41 -11.54 5.45 -13.51
N ARG A 42 -11.65 4.13 -13.70
CA ARG A 42 -10.51 3.19 -13.78
C ARG A 42 -9.59 3.32 -12.54
N PRO A 43 -10.14 3.05 -11.34
CA PRO A 43 -9.35 3.16 -10.12
C PRO A 43 -8.19 2.16 -10.12
N GLU A 44 -7.11 2.54 -9.45
CA GLU A 44 -5.95 1.70 -9.25
C GLU A 44 -6.30 0.38 -8.53
N SER A 45 -5.46 -0.62 -8.75
CA SER A 45 -5.55 -1.91 -8.06
C SER A 45 -4.82 -1.88 -6.72
N VAL A 46 -5.12 -2.84 -5.84
CA VAL A 46 -4.36 -3.01 -4.58
C VAL A 46 -2.87 -3.21 -4.84
N SER A 47 -2.48 -3.86 -5.94
CA SER A 47 -1.06 -4.02 -6.26
C SER A 47 -0.37 -2.75 -6.76
N ASP A 48 -1.11 -1.80 -7.35
CA ASP A 48 -0.54 -0.51 -7.77
C ASP A 48 -0.19 0.32 -6.53
N HIS A 49 -1.13 0.43 -5.57
CA HIS A 49 -0.95 1.01 -4.23
C HIS A 49 0.28 0.44 -3.53
N MET A 50 0.37 -0.89 -3.41
CA MET A 50 1.49 -1.57 -2.74
C MET A 50 2.83 -1.31 -3.44
N TYR A 51 2.84 -1.20 -4.77
CA TYR A 51 4.06 -0.92 -5.52
C TYR A 51 4.61 0.48 -5.19
N ARG A 52 3.76 1.51 -5.18
CA ARG A 52 4.22 2.87 -4.83
C ARG A 52 4.64 2.98 -3.36
N MET A 53 3.92 2.32 -2.44
CA MET A 53 4.35 2.21 -1.04
C MET A 53 5.75 1.61 -0.89
N ALA A 54 6.06 0.54 -1.63
CA ALA A 54 7.39 -0.09 -1.59
C ALA A 54 8.49 0.87 -2.08
N VAL A 55 8.23 1.62 -3.15
CA VAL A 55 9.15 2.66 -3.64
C VAL A 55 9.32 3.78 -2.61
N MET A 56 8.23 4.26 -1.99
CA MET A 56 8.26 5.26 -0.92
C MET A 56 9.12 4.81 0.26
N ALA A 57 8.98 3.56 0.70
CA ALA A 57 9.78 2.99 1.79
C ALA A 57 11.29 2.98 1.48
N MET A 58 11.66 2.78 0.20
CA MET A 58 13.07 2.83 -0.22
C MET A 58 13.62 4.27 -0.19
N VAL A 59 12.84 5.27 -0.60
CA VAL A 59 13.33 6.64 -0.84
C VAL A 59 13.15 7.60 0.35
N ILE A 60 12.14 7.39 1.21
CA ILE A 60 11.89 8.24 2.38
C ILE A 60 12.84 7.85 3.50
N LYS A 61 13.70 8.79 3.93
CA LYS A 61 14.78 8.55 4.91
C LYS A 61 14.25 8.25 6.32
N ASP A 62 14.79 7.22 6.95
CA ASP A 62 14.76 7.04 8.41
C ASP A 62 15.91 6.08 8.73
N ASP A 63 16.97 6.61 9.33
CA ASP A 63 18.19 5.85 9.65
C ASP A 63 17.98 4.88 10.83
N ARG A 64 16.83 4.95 11.50
CA ARG A 64 16.46 4.07 12.61
C ARG A 64 15.66 2.85 12.14
N LEU A 65 15.19 2.85 10.90
CA LEU A 65 14.39 1.76 10.34
C LEU A 65 15.25 0.84 9.47
N ASN A 66 15.06 -0.46 9.63
CA ASN A 66 15.68 -1.44 8.73
C ASN A 66 14.84 -1.58 7.45
N LYS A 67 15.08 -0.68 6.48
CA LYS A 67 14.32 -0.59 5.23
C LYS A 67 14.47 -1.81 4.32
N ASP A 68 15.64 -2.44 4.37
CA ASP A 68 15.93 -3.66 3.60
C ASP A 68 15.10 -4.85 4.09
N ARG A 69 14.65 -4.83 5.36
CA ARG A 69 13.87 -5.93 5.94
C ARG A 69 12.41 -5.89 5.49
N GLU A 70 11.78 -4.71 5.40
CA GLU A 70 10.31 -4.61 5.24
C GLU A 70 9.85 -4.56 3.77
N ALA A 71 10.58 -3.85 2.91
CA ALA A 71 10.26 -3.79 1.47
C ALA A 71 10.53 -5.12 0.73
N MET A 72 11.54 -5.88 1.17
CA MET A 72 11.86 -7.20 0.60
C MET A 72 10.97 -8.33 1.16
N LYS A 73 10.52 -8.24 2.42
CA LYS A 73 9.64 -9.24 3.06
C LYS A 73 8.28 -9.41 2.38
N GLN A 74 7.77 -8.38 1.71
CA GLN A 74 6.49 -8.44 0.99
C GLN A 74 6.56 -9.17 -0.37
N ILE A 75 7.76 -9.31 -0.95
CA ILE A 75 7.93 -9.77 -2.35
C ILE A 75 8.51 -11.20 -2.43
N THR A 76 9.20 -11.69 -1.39
CA THR A 76 10.01 -12.92 -1.48
C THR A 76 9.29 -14.25 -1.19
N GLN A 77 7.99 -14.35 -1.45
CA GLN A 77 7.16 -15.46 -1.01
C GLN A 77 6.98 -16.60 -2.05
N LEU A 78 7.97 -17.47 -2.22
CA LEU A 78 7.85 -18.65 -3.06
C LEU A 78 8.08 -19.98 -2.32
N LEU A 79 7.94 -20.01 -0.99
CA LEU A 79 8.68 -20.92 -0.12
C LEU A 79 7.80 -21.72 0.88
N PRO A 80 8.35 -22.77 1.53
CA PRO A 80 7.66 -23.77 2.35
C PRO A 80 6.99 -23.26 3.66
N GLU A 81 6.66 -24.17 4.59
CA GLU A 81 5.87 -23.92 5.81
C GLU A 81 6.43 -22.81 6.73
N ASP A 82 7.75 -22.65 6.74
CA ASP A 82 8.49 -21.55 7.35
C ASP A 82 8.04 -20.17 6.84
N LEU A 83 7.76 -20.05 5.56
CA LEU A 83 7.36 -18.81 4.93
C LEU A 83 5.91 -18.40 5.27
N ARG A 84 5.00 -19.37 5.41
CA ARG A 84 3.59 -19.09 5.82
C ARG A 84 3.54 -18.40 7.19
N LYS A 85 4.40 -18.85 8.10
CA LYS A 85 4.49 -18.29 9.44
C LYS A 85 5.04 -16.87 9.39
N GLU A 86 6.11 -16.63 8.63
CA GLU A 86 6.71 -15.30 8.47
C GLU A 86 5.72 -14.28 7.86
N LEU A 87 4.99 -14.68 6.82
CA LEU A 87 3.91 -13.93 6.19
C LEU A 87 2.84 -13.46 7.19
N TYR A 88 2.39 -14.40 8.01
CA TYR A 88 1.34 -14.15 8.97
C TYR A 88 1.84 -13.25 10.10
N GLU A 89 3.06 -13.48 10.60
CA GLU A 89 3.69 -12.64 11.62
C GLU A 89 3.88 -11.21 11.12
N LEU A 90 4.20 -11.01 9.85
CA LEU A 90 4.30 -9.68 9.24
C LEU A 90 2.96 -8.98 9.10
N TRP A 91 1.96 -9.71 8.61
CA TRP A 91 0.60 -9.19 8.55
C TRP A 91 0.12 -8.83 9.96
N GLU A 92 0.36 -9.68 10.95
CA GLU A 92 0.00 -9.44 12.35
C GLU A 92 0.78 -8.24 12.94
N GLU A 93 2.08 -8.11 12.65
CA GLU A 93 2.89 -6.97 13.06
C GLU A 93 2.31 -5.64 12.51
N TYR A 94 1.93 -5.63 11.23
CA TYR A 94 1.27 -4.49 10.60
C TYR A 94 -0.12 -4.22 11.20
N GLU A 95 -0.98 -5.22 11.33
CA GLU A 95 -2.34 -5.04 11.89
C GLU A 95 -2.30 -4.57 13.34
N THR A 96 -1.38 -5.12 14.15
CA THR A 96 -1.22 -4.75 15.56
C THR A 96 -0.42 -3.46 15.76
N GLN A 97 0.22 -2.96 14.70
CA GLN A 97 1.09 -1.78 14.76
C GLN A 97 2.14 -1.90 15.87
N SER A 98 2.71 -3.10 16.03
CA SER A 98 3.54 -3.46 17.18
C SER A 98 5.00 -3.03 17.07
N SER A 99 5.48 -2.67 15.88
CA SER A 99 6.84 -2.19 15.63
C SER A 99 6.90 -0.74 15.17
N ALA A 100 8.12 -0.17 15.12
CA ALA A 100 8.34 1.16 14.55
C ALA A 100 8.16 1.13 13.02
N GLU A 101 8.59 0.04 12.39
CA GLU A 101 8.43 -0.25 10.97
C GLU A 101 6.95 -0.30 10.58
N ALA A 102 6.10 -1.04 11.31
CA ALA A 102 4.66 -1.12 11.04
C ALA A 102 3.97 0.25 11.12
N LYS A 103 4.37 1.08 12.08
CA LYS A 103 3.87 2.46 12.25
C LYS A 103 4.34 3.40 11.14
N PHE A 104 5.57 3.22 10.68
CA PHE A 104 6.10 3.96 9.54
C PHE A 104 5.38 3.57 8.25
N VAL A 105 5.26 2.28 7.96
CA VAL A 105 4.53 1.77 6.79
C VAL A 105 3.06 2.20 6.82
N LYS A 106 2.44 2.32 8.00
CA LYS A 106 1.07 2.84 8.11
C LYS A 106 0.95 4.32 7.73
N GLN A 107 1.96 5.13 8.05
CA GLN A 107 2.00 6.51 7.60
C GLN A 107 2.28 6.60 6.09
N LEU A 108 3.09 5.70 5.52
CA LEU A 108 3.26 5.59 4.07
C LEU A 108 1.95 5.24 3.37
N ASP A 109 1.19 4.27 3.88
CA ASP A 109 -0.13 3.88 3.36
C ASP A 109 -1.09 5.07 3.27
N GLN A 110 -1.08 5.93 4.30
CA GLN A 110 -1.93 7.11 4.34
C GLN A 110 -1.43 8.24 3.44
N CYS A 111 -0.11 8.46 3.41
CA CYS A 111 0.52 9.47 2.55
C CYS A 111 0.33 9.13 1.06
N GLU A 112 0.48 7.86 0.70
CA GLU A 112 0.26 7.34 -0.65
C GLU A 112 -1.20 7.55 -1.07
N MET A 113 -2.15 7.25 -0.18
CA MET A 113 -3.57 7.40 -0.44
C MET A 113 -3.96 8.86 -0.74
N ILE A 114 -3.47 9.83 0.02
CA ILE A 114 -3.82 11.24 -0.22
C ILE A 114 -3.11 11.83 -1.45
N LEU A 115 -1.90 11.33 -1.76
CA LEU A 115 -1.24 11.63 -3.05
C LEU A 115 -2.06 11.09 -4.22
N GLN A 116 -2.57 9.85 -4.12
CA GLN A 116 -3.43 9.30 -5.15
C GLN A 116 -4.75 10.08 -5.28
N ALA A 117 -5.29 10.60 -4.17
CA ALA A 117 -6.48 11.44 -4.19
C ALA A 117 -6.25 12.74 -4.98
N SER A 118 -5.14 13.45 -4.77
CA SER A 118 -4.85 14.67 -5.55
C SER A 118 -4.66 14.34 -7.03
N GLU A 119 -3.95 13.26 -7.36
CA GLU A 119 -3.76 12.84 -8.76
C GLU A 119 -5.10 12.53 -9.46
N TYR A 120 -6.07 11.94 -8.75
CA TYR A 120 -7.41 11.73 -9.30
C TYR A 120 -8.22 13.02 -9.44
N GLU A 121 -8.10 13.94 -8.47
CA GLU A 121 -8.69 15.28 -8.60
C GLU A 121 -8.15 16.02 -9.84
N ASP A 122 -6.84 15.93 -10.08
CA ASP A 122 -6.17 16.55 -11.24
C ASP A 122 -6.60 15.90 -12.55
N LEU A 123 -6.59 14.56 -12.62
CA LEU A 123 -6.98 13.80 -13.81
C LEU A 123 -8.45 14.02 -14.20
N GLU A 124 -9.33 14.20 -13.22
CA GLU A 124 -10.75 14.45 -13.47
C GLU A 124 -11.09 15.94 -13.60
N HIS A 125 -10.11 16.83 -13.43
CA HIS A 125 -10.30 18.29 -13.36
C HIS A 125 -11.36 18.69 -12.32
N LYS A 126 -11.33 18.04 -11.15
CA LYS A 126 -12.24 18.26 -10.02
C LYS A 126 -11.43 18.54 -8.74
N PRO A 127 -10.73 19.67 -8.68
CA PRO A 127 -9.91 20.02 -7.51
C PRO A 127 -10.78 20.04 -6.25
N GLY A 128 -10.32 19.39 -5.18
CA GLY A 128 -11.03 19.32 -3.91
C GLY A 128 -12.12 18.23 -3.81
N SER A 129 -12.42 17.48 -4.87
CA SER A 129 -13.53 16.52 -4.89
C SER A 129 -13.35 15.29 -3.99
N LEU A 130 -12.12 14.99 -3.57
CA LEU A 130 -11.74 13.85 -2.72
C LEU A 130 -11.23 14.30 -1.35
N GLN A 131 -11.73 15.44 -0.85
CA GLN A 131 -11.35 16.04 0.44
C GLN A 131 -11.54 15.10 1.64
N ASP A 132 -12.51 14.19 1.57
CA ASP A 132 -12.79 13.24 2.65
C ASP A 132 -11.62 12.29 2.94
N PHE A 133 -10.77 11.99 1.95
CA PHE A 133 -9.53 11.25 2.16
C PHE A 133 -8.52 12.06 2.99
N TYR A 134 -8.37 13.35 2.68
CA TYR A 134 -7.51 14.26 3.44
C TYR A 134 -7.99 14.39 4.88
N ASP A 135 -9.29 14.65 5.07
CA ASP A 135 -9.90 14.75 6.40
C ASP A 135 -9.68 13.48 7.23
N SER A 136 -9.73 12.31 6.58
CA SER A 136 -9.48 11.02 7.24
C SER A 136 -8.05 10.85 7.76
N THR A 137 -7.09 11.66 7.31
CA THR A 137 -5.67 11.60 7.71
C THR A 137 -5.29 12.65 8.76
N ALA A 138 -6.22 13.51 9.16
CA ALA A 138 -5.99 14.54 10.16
C ALA A 138 -5.39 13.97 11.46
N GLY A 139 -4.23 14.49 11.85
CA GLY A 139 -3.52 14.08 13.08
C GLY A 139 -2.86 12.70 13.04
N LYS A 140 -2.79 12.03 11.87
CA LYS A 140 -2.19 10.69 11.75
C LYS A 140 -0.71 10.68 11.38
N PHE A 141 -0.18 11.80 10.88
CA PHE A 141 1.23 11.94 10.51
C PHE A 141 2.06 12.52 11.65
N ASN A 142 3.19 11.87 11.94
CA ASN A 142 4.17 12.31 12.93
C ASN A 142 5.63 11.99 12.53
N HIS A 143 5.85 11.14 11.53
CA HIS A 143 7.19 10.87 11.04
C HIS A 143 7.74 12.11 10.29
N PRO A 144 8.91 12.66 10.67
CA PRO A 144 9.38 13.95 10.17
C PRO A 144 9.39 14.10 8.64
N GLU A 145 9.97 13.12 7.93
CA GLU A 145 10.03 13.15 6.46
C GLU A 145 8.65 13.00 5.82
N ILE A 146 7.73 12.26 6.44
CA ILE A 146 6.37 12.08 5.90
C ILE A 146 5.56 13.35 6.14
N VAL A 147 5.69 13.97 7.32
CA VAL A 147 5.06 15.26 7.64
C VAL A 147 5.51 16.33 6.65
N GLN A 148 6.81 16.39 6.32
CA GLN A 148 7.33 17.33 5.33
C GLN A 148 6.74 17.06 3.94
N LEU A 149 6.71 15.81 3.49
CA LEU A 149 6.13 15.42 2.20
C LEU A 149 4.64 15.75 2.11
N VAL A 150 3.86 15.44 3.15
CA VAL A 150 2.42 15.75 3.22
C VAL A 150 2.19 17.25 3.23
N SER A 151 3.03 18.03 3.93
CA SER A 151 2.91 19.50 3.94
C SER A 151 3.12 20.10 2.54
N GLU A 152 4.09 19.59 1.78
CA GLU A 152 4.31 20.01 0.39
C GLU A 152 3.11 19.65 -0.50
N LEU A 153 2.64 18.41 -0.40
CA LEU A 153 1.48 17.92 -1.15
C LEU A 153 0.22 18.75 -0.89
N GLU A 154 -0.09 19.02 0.39
CA GLU A 154 -1.26 19.82 0.76
C GLU A 154 -1.11 21.27 0.27
N ALA A 155 0.09 21.85 0.31
CA ALA A 155 0.34 23.20 -0.19
C ALA A 155 0.10 23.29 -1.71
N GLU A 156 0.65 22.35 -2.50
CA GLU A 156 0.44 22.28 -3.95
C GLU A 156 -1.05 22.10 -4.28
N ARG A 157 -1.70 21.12 -3.65
CA ARG A 157 -3.13 20.86 -3.86
C ARG A 157 -4.00 22.07 -3.51
N ASN A 158 -3.74 22.73 -2.38
CA ASN A 158 -4.51 23.88 -1.95
C ASN A 158 -4.34 25.08 -2.90
N ALA A 159 -3.15 25.25 -3.48
CA ALA A 159 -2.91 26.24 -4.52
C ALA A 159 -3.74 25.95 -5.78
N ASN A 160 -3.81 24.68 -6.21
CA ASN A 160 -4.62 24.26 -7.36
C ASN A 160 -6.12 24.49 -7.12
N ILE A 161 -6.63 24.17 -5.92
CA ILE A 161 -8.02 24.44 -5.53
C ILE A 161 -8.31 25.94 -5.57
N ALA A 162 -7.43 26.76 -5.00
CA ALA A 162 -7.59 28.22 -5.00
C ALA A 162 -7.57 28.81 -6.43
N ALA A 163 -6.69 28.30 -7.30
CA ALA A 163 -6.61 28.73 -8.69
C ALA A 163 -7.92 28.41 -9.43
N ALA A 164 -8.44 27.19 -9.32
CA ALA A 164 -9.70 26.80 -9.96
C ALA A 164 -10.91 27.59 -9.44
N ALA A 165 -10.93 27.98 -8.16
CA ALA A 165 -11.98 28.83 -7.60
C ALA A 165 -11.94 30.28 -8.12
N SER A 166 -10.79 30.71 -8.65
CA SER A 166 -10.58 32.07 -9.17
C SER A 166 -10.86 32.21 -10.68
N GLU A 167 -11.03 31.10 -11.40
CA GLU A 167 -11.37 31.13 -12.82
C GLU A 167 -12.82 31.59 -13.01
N PRO A 168 -13.08 32.69 -13.74
CA PRO A 168 -14.44 33.13 -14.00
C PRO A 168 -15.14 32.08 -14.87
N HIS A 169 -16.27 31.54 -14.39
CA HIS A 169 -17.15 30.69 -15.17
C HIS A 169 -17.60 31.45 -16.42
N SER A 170 -16.96 31.15 -17.56
CA SER A 170 -17.30 31.65 -18.89
C SER A 170 -18.49 30.91 -19.49
#